data_AF-A0A1G9Z109-F1
#
_entry.id   AF-A0A1G9Z109-F1
#
_cell.length_a   1.000
_cell.length_b   1.000
_cell.length_c   1.000
_cell.angle_alpha   90.00
_cell.angle_beta   90.00
_cell.angle_gamma   90.00
#
_symmetry.space_group_name_H-M   'P 1'
#
loop_
_entity.id
_entity.type
_entity.pdbx_description
1 polymer ?
#
loop_
_entity_poly.entity_id
_entity_poly.type
_entity_poly.pdbx_seq_one_letter_code
_entity_poly.pdbx_strand_id
1 'polypeptide(L)'
;MEFLKAILKAQGLDDEKIEAIYAVATKEAPKHYIPKDVYNAKVGELATVTASLEAKDKELAAAKEFEGKYNTTITEFTNYKTGVEKEKANAQKKAAVVQGLKSANANPDAVDLLASIFDLDKVELDEKGAVKDWDNQLKSLKESKAGLFGTPQQKPNYGGFNPPAGGSGDPGEPKSLGEAVAQFYSQK
;
A
#
# COMPACT_ATOMS: atom_id res chain seq x y z
N MET A 1 44.15 -5.71 57.94
CA MET A 1 45.36 -5.11 57.31
C MET A 1 46.61 -5.74 57.88
N GLU A 2 46.74 -7.07 57.85
CA GLU A 2 47.80 -7.80 58.57
C GLU A 2 49.23 -7.40 58.15
N PHE A 3 49.38 -6.91 56.92
CA PHE A 3 50.64 -6.32 56.45
C PHE A 3 51.16 -5.17 57.33
N LEU A 4 50.27 -4.39 57.96
CA LEU A 4 50.64 -3.28 58.84
C LEU A 4 51.36 -3.78 60.10
N LYS A 5 50.90 -4.89 60.69
CA LYS A 5 51.55 -5.51 61.85
C LYS A 5 52.97 -5.97 61.51
N ALA A 6 53.16 -6.58 60.33
CA ALA A 6 54.47 -7.02 59.85
C ALA A 6 55.46 -5.84 59.67
N ILE A 7 54.99 -4.73 59.10
CA ILE A 7 55.81 -3.51 58.93
C ILE A 7 56.23 -2.95 60.30
N LEU A 8 55.28 -2.81 61.23
CA LEU A 8 55.55 -2.23 62.55
C LEU A 8 56.49 -3.12 63.39
N LYS A 9 56.35 -4.45 63.30
CA LYS A 9 57.26 -5.39 63.96
C LYS A 9 58.69 -5.31 63.41
N ALA A 10 58.84 -5.17 62.09
CA ALA A 10 60.15 -4.96 61.47
C ALA A 10 60.82 -3.63 61.89
N GLN A 11 60.04 -2.65 62.34
CA GLN A 11 60.55 -1.39 62.92
C GLN A 11 60.89 -1.50 64.42
N GLY A 12 60.73 -2.67 65.04
CA GLY A 12 61.12 -2.91 66.43
C GLY A 12 60.13 -2.40 67.48
N LEU A 13 58.86 -2.15 67.12
CA LEU A 13 57.82 -1.84 68.10
C LEU A 13 57.45 -3.11 68.90
N ASP A 14 57.14 -2.93 70.17
CA ASP A 14 56.60 -4.00 71.02
C ASP A 14 55.16 -4.39 70.62
N ASP A 15 54.78 -5.63 70.91
CA ASP A 15 53.49 -6.21 70.46
C ASP A 15 52.29 -5.42 71.02
N GLU A 16 52.41 -4.80 72.20
CA GLU A 16 51.34 -4.03 72.85
C GLU A 16 51.04 -2.72 72.08
N LYS A 17 52.09 -1.99 71.68
CA LYS A 17 51.95 -0.81 70.80
C LYS A 17 51.48 -1.17 69.39
N ILE A 18 51.91 -2.32 68.86
CA ILE A 18 51.47 -2.80 67.54
C ILE A 18 49.97 -3.02 67.53
N GLU A 19 49.41 -3.71 68.54
CA GLU A 19 47.96 -3.94 68.62
C GLU A 19 47.17 -2.64 68.81
N ALA A 20 47.67 -1.69 69.62
CA ALA A 20 47.03 -0.39 69.80
C ALA A 20 46.95 0.40 68.48
N ILE A 21 48.06 0.49 67.72
CA ILE A 21 48.09 1.16 66.41
C ILE A 21 47.22 0.40 65.40
N TYR A 22 47.27 -0.93 65.38
CA TYR A 22 46.46 -1.75 64.48
C TYR A 22 44.96 -1.54 64.70
N ALA A 23 44.50 -1.47 65.95
CA ALA A 23 43.11 -1.25 66.29
C ALA A 23 42.61 0.13 65.81
N VAL A 24 43.39 1.19 66.06
CA VAL A 24 43.06 2.55 65.59
C VAL A 24 43.08 2.61 64.06
N ALA A 25 44.14 2.08 63.44
CA ALA A 25 44.29 2.08 61.99
C ALA A 25 43.13 1.32 61.33
N THR A 26 42.76 0.14 61.81
CA THR A 26 41.66 -0.66 61.23
C THR A 26 40.32 0.08 61.29
N LYS A 27 40.10 0.94 62.29
CA LYS A 27 38.87 1.73 62.42
C LYS A 27 38.87 3.01 61.59
N GLU A 28 39.98 3.73 61.52
CA GLU A 28 40.06 5.01 60.80
C GLU A 28 40.35 4.84 59.30
N ALA A 29 41.08 3.78 58.95
CA ALA A 29 41.45 3.43 57.60
C ALA A 29 40.31 3.54 56.57
N PRO A 30 39.17 2.86 56.77
CA PRO A 30 38.13 2.79 55.74
C PRO A 30 37.40 4.12 55.58
N LYS A 31 37.58 5.08 56.51
CA LYS A 31 36.96 6.42 56.42
C LYS A 31 37.71 7.35 55.47
N HIS A 32 38.97 7.04 55.15
CA HIS A 32 39.82 7.91 54.34
C HIS A 32 40.27 7.25 53.03
N TYR A 33 40.15 5.93 52.90
CA TYR A 33 40.55 5.21 51.70
C TYR A 33 39.69 4.00 51.41
N ILE A 34 39.59 3.70 50.12
CA ILE A 34 38.88 2.54 49.59
C ILE A 34 39.91 1.45 49.27
N PRO A 35 39.73 0.21 49.76
CA PRO A 35 40.59 -0.90 49.37
C PRO A 35 40.59 -1.12 47.85
N LYS A 36 41.76 -1.44 47.28
CA LYS A 36 41.93 -1.62 45.83
C LYS A 36 40.94 -2.61 45.23
N ASP A 37 40.66 -3.71 45.92
CA ASP A 37 39.73 -4.74 45.44
C ASP A 37 38.29 -4.22 45.36
N VAL A 38 37.87 -3.40 46.33
CA VAL A 38 36.55 -2.76 46.34
C VAL A 38 36.44 -1.74 45.20
N TYR A 39 37.48 -0.93 45.00
CA TYR A 39 37.54 0.02 43.89
C TYR A 39 37.49 -0.70 42.54
N ASN A 40 38.32 -1.72 42.34
CA ASN A 40 38.37 -2.49 41.10
C ASN A 40 37.04 -3.20 40.82
N ALA A 41 36.38 -3.76 41.85
CA ALA A 41 35.05 -4.35 41.71
C ALA A 41 34.03 -3.32 41.23
N LYS A 42 34.02 -2.11 41.82
CA LYS A 42 33.11 -1.04 41.40
C LYS A 42 33.40 -0.52 40.00
N VAL A 43 34.67 -0.45 39.59
CA VAL A 43 35.03 -0.11 38.20
C VAL A 43 34.54 -1.18 37.22
N GLY A 44 34.65 -2.46 37.58
CA GLY A 44 34.12 -3.56 36.77
C GLY A 44 32.59 -3.54 36.64
N GLU A 45 31.88 -3.28 37.75
CA GLU A 45 30.43 -3.06 37.74
C GLU A 45 30.06 -1.87 36.84
N LEU A 46 30.76 -0.74 36.99
CA LEU A 46 30.52 0.45 36.18
C LEU A 46 30.72 0.17 34.69
N ALA A 47 31.82 -0.49 34.31
CA ALA A 47 32.08 -0.86 32.92
C ALA A 47 30.97 -1.75 32.35
N THR A 48 30.49 -2.72 33.14
CA THR A 48 29.40 -3.62 32.73
C THR A 48 28.09 -2.85 32.54
N VAL A 49 27.75 -1.95 33.46
CA VAL A 49 26.54 -1.12 33.38
C VAL A 49 26.61 -0.17 32.19
N THR A 50 27.75 0.48 31.95
CA THR A 50 27.95 1.35 30.79
C THR A 50 27.76 0.59 29.48
N ALA A 51 28.38 -0.59 29.34
CA ALA A 51 28.21 -1.43 28.15
C ALA A 51 26.74 -1.85 27.94
N SER A 52 26.03 -2.18 29.03
CA SER A 52 24.61 -2.52 28.95
C SER A 52 23.73 -1.32 28.56
N LEU A 53 24.06 -0.10 29.00
CA LEU A 53 23.35 1.11 28.60
C LEU A 53 23.55 1.40 27.12
N GLU A 54 24.79 1.34 26.62
CA GLU A 54 25.08 1.54 25.20
C GLU A 54 24.36 0.51 24.30
N ALA A 55 24.25 -0.74 24.75
CA ALA A 55 23.49 -1.77 24.04
C ALA A 55 21.99 -1.44 24.01
N LYS A 56 21.43 -0.98 25.14
CA LYS A 56 20.01 -0.58 25.24
C LYS A 56 19.71 0.66 24.40
N ASP A 57 20.61 1.62 24.33
CA ASP A 57 20.46 2.79 23.46
C ASP A 57 20.42 2.41 21.99
N LYS A 58 21.26 1.45 21.57
CA LYS A 58 21.23 0.90 20.19
C LYS A 58 19.92 0.16 19.90
N GLU A 59 19.44 -0.67 20.83
CA GLU A 59 18.15 -1.35 20.70
C GLU A 59 17.00 -0.35 20.59
N LEU A 60 17.01 0.71 21.41
CA LEU A 60 16.00 1.76 21.40
C LEU A 60 16.01 2.56 20.09
N ALA A 61 17.19 2.89 19.57
CA ALA A 61 17.32 3.56 18.27
C ALA A 61 16.75 2.70 17.14
N ALA A 62 17.09 1.40 17.11
CA ALA A 62 16.55 0.47 16.12
C ALA A 62 15.02 0.30 16.24
N ALA A 63 14.49 0.25 17.47
CA ALA A 63 13.05 0.17 17.72
C ALA A 63 12.30 1.41 17.19
N LYS A 64 12.84 2.61 17.41
CA LYS A 64 12.26 3.87 16.89
C LYS A 64 12.30 3.92 15.36
N GLU A 65 13.38 3.46 14.74
CA GLU A 65 13.47 3.37 13.28
C GLU A 65 12.42 2.39 12.73
N PHE A 66 12.25 1.24 13.39
CA PHE A 66 11.24 0.26 13.01
C PHE A 66 9.81 0.82 13.15
N GLU A 67 9.50 1.50 14.25
CA GLU A 67 8.21 2.16 14.47
C GLU A 67 7.91 3.19 13.36
N GLY A 68 8.91 4.00 12.97
CA GLY A 68 8.79 4.93 11.85
C GLY A 68 8.41 4.23 10.54
N LYS A 69 9.14 3.18 10.16
CA LYS A 69 8.85 2.40 8.94
C LYS A 69 7.49 1.72 8.99
N TYR A 70 7.11 1.19 10.14
CA TYR A 70 5.82 0.55 10.36
C TYR A 70 4.67 1.53 10.15
N ASN A 71 4.75 2.72 10.76
CA ASN A 71 3.73 3.76 10.62
C ASN A 71 3.62 4.24 9.17
N THR A 72 4.74 4.47 8.48
CA THR A 72 4.74 4.80 7.04
C THR A 72 4.03 3.72 6.22
N THR A 73 4.36 2.44 6.46
CA THR A 73 3.76 1.32 5.74
C THR A 73 2.24 1.26 5.96
N ILE A 74 1.77 1.48 7.19
CA ILE A 74 0.33 1.53 7.47
C ILE A 74 -0.36 2.66 6.71
N THR A 75 0.23 3.85 6.69
CA THR A 75 -0.32 5.00 5.96
C THR A 75 -0.39 4.71 4.46
N GLU A 76 0.68 4.20 3.87
CA GLU A 76 0.72 3.84 2.46
C GLU A 76 -0.31 2.76 2.11
N PHE A 77 -0.41 1.71 2.91
CA PHE A 77 -1.40 0.65 2.71
C PHE A 77 -2.84 1.16 2.81
N THR A 78 -3.12 2.03 3.78
CA THR A 78 -4.44 2.64 3.97
C THR A 78 -4.82 3.54 2.80
N ASN A 79 -3.88 4.36 2.33
CA ASN A 79 -4.07 5.21 1.15
C ASN A 79 -4.28 4.38 -0.11
N TYR A 80 -3.49 3.33 -0.30
CA TYR A 80 -3.65 2.40 -1.42
C TYR A 80 -5.04 1.75 -1.41
N LYS A 81 -5.47 1.20 -0.27
CA LYS A 81 -6.79 0.58 -0.12
C LYS A 81 -7.92 1.57 -0.44
N THR A 82 -7.86 2.77 0.12
CA THR A 82 -8.84 3.82 -0.14
C THR A 82 -8.85 4.23 -1.61
N GLY A 83 -7.67 4.33 -2.24
CA GLY A 83 -7.52 4.61 -3.67
C GLY A 83 -8.16 3.54 -4.54
N VAL A 84 -7.90 2.26 -4.27
CA VAL A 84 -8.50 1.12 -4.98
C VAL A 84 -10.01 1.09 -4.83
N GLU A 85 -10.53 1.32 -3.63
CA GLU A 85 -11.97 1.38 -3.38
C GLU A 85 -12.63 2.54 -4.14
N LYS A 86 -12.00 3.72 -4.15
CA LYS A 86 -12.46 4.88 -4.95
C LYS A 86 -12.41 4.57 -6.44
N GLU A 87 -11.34 3.98 -6.94
CA GLU A 87 -11.19 3.63 -8.35
C GLU A 87 -12.26 2.62 -8.78
N LYS A 88 -12.50 1.59 -7.97
CA LYS A 88 -13.56 0.61 -8.22
C LYS A 88 -14.95 1.25 -8.27
N ALA A 89 -15.26 2.12 -7.31
CA ALA A 89 -16.52 2.85 -7.30
C ALA A 89 -16.66 3.76 -8.53
N ASN A 90 -15.60 4.49 -8.88
CA ASN A 90 -15.58 5.34 -10.07
C ASN A 90 -15.71 4.54 -11.37
N ALA A 91 -15.10 3.37 -11.47
CA ALA A 91 -15.25 2.48 -12.61
C ALA A 91 -16.71 2.02 -12.77
N GLN A 92 -17.37 1.64 -11.67
CA GLN A 92 -18.79 1.27 -11.68
C GLN A 92 -19.68 2.45 -12.12
N LYS A 93 -19.47 3.64 -11.54
CA LYS A 93 -20.21 4.85 -11.92
C LYS A 93 -19.99 5.23 -13.39
N LYS A 94 -18.74 5.19 -13.85
CA LYS A 94 -18.40 5.46 -15.26
C LYS A 94 -19.08 4.47 -16.20
N ALA A 95 -19.09 3.17 -15.85
CA ALA A 95 -19.77 2.16 -16.64
C ALA A 95 -21.27 2.43 -16.75
N ALA A 96 -21.93 2.80 -15.63
CA ALA A 96 -23.35 3.15 -15.62
C ALA A 96 -23.64 4.40 -16.48
N VAL A 97 -22.81 5.45 -16.37
CA VAL A 97 -22.90 6.65 -17.22
C VAL A 97 -22.75 6.30 -18.70
N VAL A 98 -21.74 5.50 -19.08
CA VAL A 98 -21.54 5.07 -20.47
C VAL A 98 -22.75 4.29 -20.98
N GLN A 99 -23.32 3.38 -20.18
CA GLN A 99 -24.52 2.64 -20.54
C GLN A 99 -25.73 3.58 -20.73
N GLY A 100 -25.93 4.54 -19.82
CA GLY A 100 -26.97 5.55 -19.94
C GLY A 100 -26.83 6.40 -21.21
N LEU A 101 -25.61 6.84 -21.54
CA LEU A 101 -25.32 7.62 -22.75
C LEU A 101 -25.60 6.83 -24.04
N LYS A 102 -25.16 5.56 -24.09
CA LYS A 102 -25.46 4.66 -25.23
C LYS A 102 -26.96 4.48 -25.41
N SER A 103 -27.69 4.29 -24.30
CA SER A 103 -29.15 4.13 -24.32
C SER A 103 -29.88 5.41 -24.74
N ALA A 104 -29.23 6.57 -24.56
CA ALA A 104 -29.72 7.88 -24.97
C ALA A 104 -29.30 8.29 -26.40
N ASN A 105 -28.73 7.36 -27.18
CA ASN A 105 -28.22 7.57 -28.54
C ASN A 105 -27.10 8.62 -28.62
N ALA A 106 -26.23 8.67 -27.62
CA ALA A 106 -24.97 9.38 -27.74
C ALA A 106 -24.12 8.78 -28.87
N ASN A 107 -23.37 9.63 -29.57
CA ASN A 107 -22.42 9.22 -30.60
C ASN A 107 -21.45 8.17 -30.02
N PRO A 108 -21.38 6.94 -30.58
CA PRO A 108 -20.50 5.89 -30.09
C PRO A 108 -19.03 6.30 -29.99
N ASP A 109 -18.55 7.10 -30.94
CA ASP A 109 -17.15 7.55 -31.00
C ASP A 109 -16.84 8.63 -29.95
N ALA A 110 -17.86 9.27 -29.39
CA ALA A 110 -17.73 10.33 -28.39
C ALA A 110 -18.19 9.90 -26.99
N VAL A 111 -18.62 8.64 -26.80
CA VAL A 111 -19.28 8.22 -25.56
C VAL A 111 -18.37 8.27 -24.34
N ASP A 112 -17.09 7.91 -24.51
CA ASP A 112 -16.10 7.97 -23.43
C ASP A 112 -15.74 9.41 -23.08
N LEU A 113 -15.70 10.29 -24.08
CA LEU A 113 -15.51 11.73 -23.87
C LEU A 113 -16.70 12.32 -23.11
N LEU A 114 -17.93 12.01 -23.53
CA LEU A 114 -19.15 12.46 -22.84
C LEU A 114 -19.20 11.94 -21.41
N ALA A 115 -18.82 10.68 -21.16
CA ALA A 115 -18.75 10.12 -19.81
C ALA A 115 -17.69 10.82 -18.95
N SER A 116 -16.59 11.29 -19.52
CA SER A 116 -15.54 12.03 -18.79
C SER A 116 -15.97 13.43 -18.31
N ILE A 117 -17.07 13.98 -18.86
CA ILE A 117 -17.63 15.28 -18.43
C ILE A 117 -18.36 15.14 -17.08
N PHE A 118 -18.83 13.93 -16.73
CA PHE A 118 -19.53 13.71 -15.48
C PHE A 118 -18.56 13.72 -14.30
N ASP A 119 -18.94 14.48 -13.27
CA ASP A 119 -18.29 14.43 -11.96
C ASP A 119 -18.71 13.13 -11.25
N LEU A 120 -17.89 12.09 -11.37
CA LEU A 120 -18.17 10.77 -10.79
C LEU A 120 -18.29 10.83 -9.26
N ASP A 121 -17.70 11.82 -8.58
CA ASP A 121 -17.86 11.97 -7.13
C ASP A 121 -19.30 12.39 -6.78
N LYS A 122 -20.05 13.03 -7.70
CA LYS A 122 -21.47 13.41 -7.56
C LYS A 122 -22.46 12.43 -8.20
N VAL A 123 -21.98 11.46 -8.98
CA VAL A 123 -22.85 10.43 -9.58
C VAL A 123 -23.27 9.45 -8.50
N GLU A 124 -24.58 9.34 -8.29
CA GLU A 124 -25.20 8.31 -7.44
C GLU A 124 -25.83 7.23 -8.30
N LEU A 125 -25.71 5.98 -7.86
CA LEU A 125 -26.35 4.83 -8.48
C LEU A 125 -27.59 4.41 -7.66
N ASP A 126 -28.62 3.94 -8.35
CA ASP A 126 -29.79 3.31 -7.74
C ASP A 126 -29.51 1.83 -7.37
N GLU A 127 -30.51 1.16 -6.79
CA GLU A 127 -30.40 -0.25 -6.38
C GLU A 127 -30.15 -1.21 -7.56
N LYS A 128 -30.43 -0.77 -8.80
CA LYS A 128 -30.21 -1.54 -10.03
C LYS A 128 -28.87 -1.21 -10.68
N GLY A 129 -28.10 -0.29 -10.11
CA GLY A 129 -26.81 0.16 -10.64
C GLY A 129 -26.90 1.21 -11.75
N ALA A 130 -28.08 1.79 -12.00
CA ALA A 130 -28.26 2.88 -12.95
C ALA A 130 -28.06 4.24 -12.28
N VAL A 131 -27.73 5.27 -13.07
CA VAL A 131 -27.53 6.63 -12.54
C VAL A 131 -28.86 7.21 -12.05
N LYS A 132 -28.90 7.72 -10.82
CA LYS A 132 -30.07 8.45 -10.28
C LYS A 132 -30.28 9.78 -11.01
N ASP A 133 -31.52 10.23 -11.10
CA ASP A 133 -31.92 11.49 -11.75
C ASP A 133 -31.36 11.63 -13.18
N TRP A 134 -31.20 10.50 -13.88
CA TRP A 134 -30.55 10.44 -15.18
C TRP A 134 -31.18 11.38 -16.21
N ASP A 135 -32.52 11.47 -16.27
CA ASP A 135 -33.21 12.29 -17.26
C ASP A 135 -32.86 13.78 -17.14
N ASN A 136 -32.73 14.28 -15.91
CA ASN A 136 -32.34 15.67 -15.65
C ASN A 136 -30.88 15.92 -16.06
N GLN A 137 -29.97 15.03 -15.69
CA GLN A 137 -28.56 15.12 -16.07
C GLN A 137 -28.37 15.05 -17.60
N LEU A 138 -29.10 14.13 -18.24
CA LEU A 138 -29.08 13.94 -19.69
C LEU A 138 -29.63 15.16 -20.42
N LYS A 139 -30.68 15.80 -19.92
CA LYS A 139 -31.26 17.01 -20.52
C LYS A 139 -30.23 18.14 -20.57
N SER A 140 -29.59 18.47 -19.46
CA SER A 140 -28.54 19.51 -19.42
C SER A 140 -27.35 19.16 -20.33
N LEU A 141 -26.99 17.87 -20.42
CA LEU A 141 -25.93 17.43 -21.32
C LEU A 141 -26.32 17.58 -22.80
N LYS A 142 -27.55 17.21 -23.18
CA LYS A 142 -28.09 17.39 -24.53
C LYS A 142 -28.21 18.86 -24.93
N GLU A 143 -28.58 19.74 -24.00
CA GLU A 143 -28.59 21.19 -24.25
C GLU A 143 -27.19 21.74 -24.56
N SER A 144 -26.16 21.25 -23.84
CA SER A 144 -24.79 21.74 -24.01
C SER A 144 -23.97 21.04 -25.10
N LYS A 145 -24.40 19.86 -25.56
CA LYS A 145 -23.68 18.97 -26.50
C LYS A 145 -24.62 18.31 -27.52
N ALA A 146 -25.65 19.03 -27.98
CA ALA A 146 -26.70 18.48 -28.86
C ALA A 146 -26.16 17.72 -30.09
N GLY A 147 -25.10 18.22 -30.74
CA GLY A 147 -24.50 17.59 -31.92
C GLY A 147 -23.81 16.25 -31.67
N LEU A 148 -23.64 15.83 -30.42
CA LEU A 148 -23.10 14.53 -30.05
C LEU A 148 -24.18 13.48 -29.74
N PHE A 149 -25.46 13.82 -29.93
CA PHE A 149 -26.59 12.90 -29.80
C PHE A 149 -27.29 12.76 -31.15
N GLY A 150 -27.43 11.52 -31.62
CA GLY A 150 -28.09 11.22 -32.89
C GLY A 150 -29.57 10.85 -32.70
N THR A 151 -30.36 11.02 -33.76
CA THR A 151 -31.56 10.18 -33.92
C THR A 151 -31.09 8.74 -34.15
N PRO A 152 -31.82 7.71 -33.67
CA PRO A 152 -31.47 6.34 -34.02
C PRO A 152 -31.37 6.27 -35.54
N GLN A 153 -30.18 6.00 -36.07
CA GLN A 153 -30.03 5.74 -37.50
C GLN A 153 -31.03 4.64 -37.82
N GLN A 154 -32.04 4.96 -38.65
CA GLN A 154 -32.69 3.92 -39.42
C GLN A 154 -31.54 3.17 -40.09
N LYS A 155 -31.44 1.85 -39.82
CA LYS A 155 -30.51 0.99 -40.55
C LYS A 155 -30.58 1.41 -42.02
N PRO A 156 -29.46 1.73 -42.68
CA PRO A 156 -29.52 2.00 -44.11
C PRO A 156 -30.27 0.84 -44.74
N ASN A 157 -31.44 1.15 -45.32
CA ASN A 157 -32.18 0.20 -46.12
C ASN A 157 -31.32 -0.02 -47.35
N TYR A 158 -30.38 -0.95 -47.26
CA TYR A 158 -29.75 -1.52 -48.43
C TYR A 158 -30.86 -2.24 -49.18
N GLY A 159 -31.52 -1.50 -50.09
CA GLY A 159 -32.40 -2.09 -51.07
C GLY A 159 -31.62 -3.22 -51.74
N GLY A 160 -32.16 -4.44 -51.66
CA GLY A 160 -31.51 -5.63 -52.19
C GLY A 160 -31.02 -5.36 -53.61
N PHE A 161 -29.74 -5.60 -53.84
CA PHE A 161 -29.16 -5.57 -55.17
C PHE A 161 -29.79 -6.71 -55.96
N ASN A 162 -30.65 -6.39 -56.94
CA ASN A 162 -31.20 -7.35 -57.88
C ASN A 162 -30.39 -7.29 -59.18
N PRO A 163 -29.35 -8.13 -59.35
CA PRO A 163 -28.58 -8.16 -60.58
C PRO A 163 -29.46 -8.63 -61.76
N PRO A 164 -29.19 -8.15 -62.99
CA PRO A 164 -29.97 -8.52 -64.17
C PRO A 164 -29.86 -10.02 -64.45
N ALA A 165 -31.00 -10.64 -64.77
CA ALA A 165 -31.07 -12.06 -65.11
C ALA A 165 -30.29 -12.36 -66.40
N GLY A 166 -29.19 -13.08 -66.26
CA GLY A 166 -28.44 -13.68 -67.37
C GLY A 166 -28.12 -15.13 -67.05
N GLY A 167 -28.70 -16.07 -67.79
CA GLY A 167 -28.36 -17.50 -67.73
C GLY A 167 -26.87 -17.72 -67.98
N SER A 168 -26.21 -18.74 -67.44
CA SER A 168 -26.61 -20.15 -67.49
C SER A 168 -25.81 -20.94 -66.44
N GLY A 169 -26.49 -21.79 -65.66
CA GLY A 169 -25.93 -22.92 -64.92
C GLY A 169 -25.06 -22.59 -63.70
N ASP A 170 -25.68 -22.35 -62.54
CA ASP A 170 -24.99 -22.30 -61.24
C ASP A 170 -25.59 -23.35 -60.28
N PRO A 171 -24.77 -24.16 -59.57
CA PRO A 171 -25.28 -25.10 -58.58
C PRO A 171 -25.96 -24.33 -57.46
N GLY A 172 -27.19 -24.72 -57.10
CA GLY A 172 -28.00 -23.99 -56.12
C GLY A 172 -27.24 -23.65 -54.83
N GLU A 173 -27.56 -22.46 -54.30
CA GLU A 173 -26.93 -21.87 -53.12
C GLU A 173 -26.87 -22.87 -51.94
N PRO A 174 -25.69 -23.12 -51.36
CA PRO A 174 -25.53 -24.10 -50.29
C PRO A 174 -26.29 -23.65 -49.04
N LYS A 175 -27.12 -24.54 -48.48
CA LYS A 175 -27.97 -24.25 -47.32
C LYS A 175 -27.21 -24.36 -45.99
N SER A 176 -25.94 -24.77 -46.04
CA SER A 176 -25.07 -24.85 -44.87
C SER A 176 -23.60 -24.67 -45.25
N LEU A 177 -22.78 -24.33 -44.25
CA LEU A 177 -21.34 -24.21 -44.41
C LEU A 177 -20.70 -25.53 -44.91
N GLY A 178 -21.22 -26.68 -44.47
CA GLY A 178 -20.75 -27.99 -44.91
C GLY A 178 -21.07 -28.27 -46.39
N GLU A 179 -22.22 -27.81 -46.86
CA GLU A 179 -22.65 -27.96 -48.26
C GLU A 179 -21.84 -27.05 -49.19
N ALA A 180 -21.47 -25.86 -48.72
CA ALA A 180 -20.60 -24.92 -49.45
C ALA A 180 -19.18 -25.50 -49.64
N VAL A 181 -18.62 -26.13 -48.60
CA VAL A 181 -17.31 -26.77 -48.68
C VAL A 181 -17.34 -27.96 -49.64
N ALA A 182 -18.38 -28.79 -49.60
CA ALA A 182 -18.53 -29.93 -50.50
C ALA A 182 -18.58 -29.49 -51.97
N GLN A 183 -19.39 -28.47 -52.30
CA GLN A 183 -19.52 -27.94 -53.66
C GLN A 183 -18.19 -27.43 -54.23
N PHE A 184 -17.37 -26.75 -53.41
CA PHE A 184 -16.07 -26.22 -53.83
C PHE A 184 -15.07 -27.33 -54.23
N TYR A 185 -15.03 -28.44 -53.49
CA TYR A 185 -14.09 -29.54 -53.77
C TYR A 185 -14.54 -30.46 -54.91
N SER A 186 -15.83 -30.50 -55.23
CA SER A 186 -16.35 -31.23 -56.40
C SER A 186 -16.13 -30.53 -57.74
N GLN A 187 -15.68 -29.26 -57.75
CA GLN A 187 -15.37 -28.53 -58.98
C GLN A 187 -13.88 -28.60 -59.39
N LYS A 188 -13.06 -29.41 -58.68
CA LYS A 188 -11.66 -29.72 -59.05
C LYS A 188 -11.53 -31.15 -59.57
#